data_AF-A0AAF3FI78-F1
#
_entry.id   AF-A0AAF3FI78-F1
#
_cell.length_a   1.000
_cell.length_b   1.000
_cell.length_c   1.000
_cell.angle_alpha   90.00
_cell.angle_beta   90.00
_cell.angle_gamma   90.00
#
_symmetry.space_group_name_H-M   'P 1'
#
loop_
_entity.id
_entity.type
_entity.pdbx_description
1 polymer ?
#
loop_
_entity_poly.entity_id
_entity_poly.type
_entity_poly.pdbx_seq_one_letter_code
_entity_poly.pdbx_strand_id
1 'polypeptide(L)'
;MDFSERKVVTPAQRKNGLYELYEWEGKKVVEVNRFNPLDIFLVCLVPSLTGCISCIVIALLYHHDAISNYNWQCGRARLPSLSRIINLPLERTIWQMVILYHAPMRVIGLATGFTRFARLRSNLCSNTELFELSRYAYLGFGVLELGLMIAISIIGERENIKLHVVLFYAFGLVGMVHFFANIYCHRYSIYFLKPYGVMAYRLKVLFFCMYVLSAPVLCASFFLYWKACITVAYDIFAITEYAGVVINISFHCLVFFDIRHKVIFSVRHYEPLPPKPIAVTTVIPVNRVPSIQQRSRAQA
;
A
#
# COMPACT_ATOMS: atom_id res chain seq x y z
N MET A 1 -14.30 -30.59 -9.97
CA MET A 1 -13.54 -30.57 -8.71
C MET A 1 -14.37 -29.80 -7.71
N ASP A 2 -14.98 -30.53 -6.79
CA ASP A 2 -15.95 -30.03 -5.84
C ASP A 2 -15.24 -29.18 -4.77
N PHE A 3 -15.47 -27.87 -4.79
CA PHE A 3 -14.99 -26.95 -3.76
C PHE A 3 -16.03 -26.94 -2.64
N SER A 4 -16.07 -27.99 -1.83
CA SER A 4 -16.81 -27.92 -0.57
C SER A 4 -16.21 -26.78 0.26
N GLU A 5 -17.06 -25.83 0.66
CA GLU A 5 -16.73 -24.74 1.58
C GLU A 5 -15.96 -25.28 2.80
N ARG A 6 -14.63 -25.16 2.76
CA ARG A 6 -13.85 -25.18 4.00
C ARG A 6 -14.17 -23.88 4.71
N LYS A 7 -15.16 -23.91 5.60
CA LYS A 7 -15.34 -22.89 6.64
C LYS A 7 -13.97 -22.67 7.26
N VAL A 8 -13.41 -21.49 7.05
CA VAL A 8 -12.22 -21.04 7.77
C VAL A 8 -12.68 -20.89 9.22
N VAL A 9 -12.52 -21.96 9.99
CA VAL A 9 -12.77 -21.96 11.43
C VAL A 9 -11.86 -20.88 12.00
N THR A 10 -12.47 -19.83 12.54
CA THR A 10 -11.72 -18.81 13.28
C THR A 10 -11.25 -19.51 14.55
N PRO A 11 -9.92 -19.65 14.79
CA PRO A 11 -9.44 -20.35 15.95
C PRO A 11 -9.96 -19.67 17.22
N ALA A 12 -10.42 -20.46 18.18
CA ALA A 12 -11.09 -19.95 19.36
C ALA A 12 -10.08 -19.17 20.23
N GLN A 13 -10.42 -17.92 20.54
CA GLN A 13 -9.59 -17.06 21.41
C GLN A 13 -9.54 -17.69 22.82
N ARG A 14 -8.37 -18.13 23.29
CA ARG A 14 -8.23 -18.59 24.68
C ARG A 14 -8.45 -17.41 25.64
N LYS A 15 -8.94 -17.71 26.85
CA LYS A 15 -9.13 -16.77 27.98
C LYS A 15 -7.89 -15.94 28.35
N ASN A 16 -6.74 -16.21 27.76
CA ASN A 16 -5.44 -15.58 28.04
C ASN A 16 -5.02 -14.59 26.93
N GLY A 17 -5.88 -14.34 25.92
CA GLY A 17 -5.61 -13.38 24.83
C GLY A 17 -4.70 -13.89 23.70
N LEU A 18 -4.20 -15.12 23.76
CA LEU A 18 -3.34 -15.76 22.75
C LEU A 18 -4.15 -16.70 21.84
N TYR A 19 -3.92 -16.64 20.53
CA TYR A 19 -4.56 -17.50 19.51
C TYR A 19 -3.90 -18.90 19.45
N GLU A 20 -4.56 -19.87 18.81
CA GLU A 20 -4.23 -21.31 18.83
C GLU A 20 -2.77 -21.66 18.46
N LEU A 21 -2.17 -22.56 19.24
CA LEU A 21 -0.91 -23.23 18.90
C LEU A 21 -1.15 -24.19 17.74
N TYR A 22 -0.42 -24.02 16.64
CA TYR A 22 -0.33 -25.04 15.61
C TYR A 22 1.14 -25.28 15.23
N GLU A 23 1.45 -26.52 14.87
CA GLU A 23 2.79 -26.89 14.42
C GLU A 23 2.96 -26.58 12.94
N TRP A 24 4.03 -25.86 12.60
CA TRP A 24 4.38 -25.55 11.22
C TRP A 24 5.88 -25.80 11.02
N GLU A 25 6.23 -26.67 10.08
CA GLU A 25 7.62 -27.06 9.77
C GLU A 25 8.46 -27.49 10.99
N GLY A 26 7.86 -28.23 11.93
CA GLY A 26 8.56 -28.70 13.13
C GLY A 26 8.86 -27.59 14.15
N LYS A 27 8.15 -26.46 14.09
CA LYS A 27 8.21 -25.37 15.06
C LYS A 27 6.83 -25.11 15.66
N LYS A 28 6.78 -24.72 16.93
CA LYS A 28 5.57 -24.19 17.56
C LYS A 28 5.39 -22.75 17.11
N VAL A 29 4.23 -22.45 16.52
CA VAL A 29 3.87 -21.09 16.11
C VAL A 29 2.80 -20.57 17.06
N VAL A 30 3.04 -19.42 17.67
CA VAL A 30 2.06 -18.70 18.49
C VAL A 30 1.75 -17.38 17.82
N GLU A 31 0.49 -17.14 17.48
CA GLU A 31 0.04 -15.85 16.96
C GLU A 31 -0.16 -14.89 18.15
N VAL A 32 0.73 -13.89 18.24
CA VAL A 32 0.83 -12.93 19.35
C VAL A 32 -0.21 -11.83 19.20
N ASN A 33 -0.36 -11.29 17.99
CA ASN A 33 -1.33 -10.25 17.71
C ASN A 33 -1.84 -10.33 16.28
N ARG A 34 -3.11 -9.98 16.08
CA ARG A 34 -3.76 -9.91 14.77
C ARG A 34 -4.34 -8.52 14.59
N PHE A 35 -3.89 -7.82 13.56
CA PHE A 35 -4.35 -6.48 13.24
C PHE A 35 -5.48 -6.53 12.22
N ASN A 36 -6.52 -5.74 12.46
CA ASN A 36 -7.57 -5.52 11.47
C ASN A 36 -7.00 -4.67 10.33
N PRO A 37 -7.14 -5.08 9.05
CA PRO A 37 -6.73 -4.26 7.92
C PRO A 37 -7.35 -2.85 7.90
N LEU A 38 -8.54 -2.68 8.51
CA LEU A 38 -9.18 -1.37 8.66
C LEU A 38 -8.41 -0.46 9.63
N ASP A 39 -7.91 -0.99 10.75
CA ASP A 39 -7.18 -0.19 11.72
C ASP A 39 -5.85 0.29 11.13
N ILE A 40 -5.13 -0.59 10.43
CA ILE A 40 -3.91 -0.24 9.70
C ILE A 40 -4.20 0.84 8.66
N PHE A 41 -5.32 0.71 7.93
CA PHE A 41 -5.72 1.69 6.93
C PHE A 41 -6.03 3.06 7.54
N LEU A 42 -6.81 3.11 8.63
CA LEU A 42 -7.15 4.35 9.33
C LEU A 42 -5.91 5.04 9.89
N VAL A 43 -4.99 4.28 10.46
CA VAL A 43 -3.71 4.77 10.96
C VAL A 43 -2.87 5.42 9.84
N CYS A 44 -2.97 4.93 8.60
CA CYS A 44 -2.28 5.56 7.46
C CYS A 44 -3.01 6.80 6.93
N LEU A 45 -4.33 6.73 6.81
CA LEU A 45 -5.13 7.74 6.12
C LEU A 45 -5.38 8.99 6.99
N VAL A 46 -5.78 8.79 8.24
CA VAL A 46 -6.22 9.86 9.12
C VAL A 46 -5.11 10.89 9.36
N PRO A 47 -3.87 10.51 9.67
CA PRO A 47 -2.78 11.49 9.85
C PRO A 47 -2.52 12.31 8.60
N SER A 48 -2.49 11.67 7.42
CA SER A 48 -2.23 12.35 6.15
C SER A 48 -3.31 13.38 5.79
N LEU A 49 -4.59 13.02 5.96
CA LEU A 49 -5.70 13.95 5.71
C LEU A 49 -5.77 15.06 6.74
N THR A 50 -5.63 14.73 8.02
CA THR A 50 -5.64 15.73 9.11
C THR A 50 -4.45 16.68 9.00
N GLY A 51 -3.27 16.20 8.59
CA GLY A 51 -2.11 17.02 8.27
C GLY A 51 -2.39 18.02 7.16
N CYS A 52 -2.94 17.56 6.03
CA CYS A 52 -3.29 18.44 4.90
C CYS A 52 -4.32 19.51 5.30
N ILE A 53 -5.42 19.10 5.94
CA ILE A 53 -6.50 19.99 6.35
C ILE A 53 -6.01 20.99 7.40
N SER A 54 -5.22 20.54 8.39
CA SER A 54 -4.68 21.42 9.42
C SER A 54 -3.72 22.46 8.84
N CYS A 55 -2.84 22.09 7.90
CA CYS A 55 -1.96 23.04 7.23
C CYS A 55 -2.77 24.12 6.49
N ILE A 56 -3.81 23.72 5.75
CA ILE A 56 -4.68 24.66 5.03
C ILE A 56 -5.42 25.59 6.01
N VAL A 57 -6.03 25.03 7.07
CA VAL A 57 -6.78 25.80 8.06
C VAL A 57 -5.88 26.78 8.81
N ILE A 58 -4.70 26.35 9.26
CA ILE A 58 -3.74 27.20 9.96
C ILE A 58 -3.27 28.33 9.03
N ALA A 59 -2.94 28.01 7.77
CA ALA A 59 -2.51 29.02 6.82
C ALA A 59 -3.60 30.08 6.55
N LEU A 60 -4.86 29.66 6.43
CA LEU A 60 -5.99 30.57 6.22
C LEU A 60 -6.29 31.43 7.45
N LEU A 61 -6.15 30.90 8.67
CA LEU A 61 -6.47 31.62 9.91
C LEU A 61 -5.35 32.54 10.39
N TYR A 62 -4.10 32.09 10.31
CA TYR A 62 -2.95 32.78 10.92
C TYR A 62 -1.97 33.40 9.92
N HIS A 63 -1.91 32.88 8.69
CA HIS A 63 -0.94 33.32 7.68
C HIS A 63 -1.60 33.83 6.40
N HIS A 64 -2.85 34.32 6.48
CA HIS A 64 -3.64 34.77 5.34
C HIS A 64 -2.89 35.76 4.43
N ASP A 65 -2.20 36.74 5.00
CA ASP A 65 -1.46 37.74 4.21
C ASP A 65 -0.23 37.13 3.51
N ALA A 66 0.45 36.18 4.15
CA ALA A 66 1.62 35.51 3.59
C ALA A 66 1.29 34.56 2.42
N ILE A 67 0.03 34.10 2.34
CA ILE A 67 -0.47 33.21 1.28
C ILE A 67 -1.28 33.94 0.20
N SER A 68 -1.98 35.03 0.51
CA SER A 68 -2.90 35.72 -0.41
C SER A 68 -2.36 37.06 -0.95
N ASN A 69 -1.28 37.56 -0.35
CA ASN A 69 -0.67 38.85 -0.70
C ASN A 69 0.82 38.72 -1.03
N TYR A 70 1.20 37.64 -1.72
CA TYR A 70 2.55 37.51 -2.24
C TYR A 70 2.58 37.83 -3.73
N ASN A 71 3.57 38.65 -4.11
CA ASN A 71 3.90 38.87 -5.50
C ASN A 71 4.80 37.73 -5.97
N TRP A 72 4.39 37.09 -7.04
CA TRP A 72 5.18 36.10 -7.75
C TRP A 72 5.60 36.68 -9.11
N GLN A 73 6.13 35.84 -10.01
CA GLN A 73 6.79 36.26 -11.26
C GLN A 73 5.98 37.29 -12.07
N CYS A 74 4.65 37.14 -12.15
CA CYS A 74 3.79 37.97 -13.00
C CYS A 74 2.74 38.77 -12.19
N GLY A 75 3.01 39.00 -10.90
CA GLY A 75 2.15 39.78 -10.02
C GLY A 75 1.48 38.95 -8.93
N ARG A 76 0.40 39.50 -8.36
CA ARG A 76 -0.27 38.94 -7.19
C ARG A 76 -1.06 37.67 -7.53
N ALA A 77 -0.73 36.57 -6.86
CA ALA A 77 -1.53 35.34 -6.88
C ALA A 77 -2.72 35.47 -5.92
N ARG A 78 -3.92 35.06 -6.33
CA ARG A 78 -5.14 35.17 -5.52
C ARG A 78 -5.41 33.91 -4.74
N LEU A 79 -5.22 32.75 -5.38
CA LEU A 79 -5.35 31.45 -4.74
C LEU A 79 -3.96 30.87 -4.46
N PRO A 80 -3.59 30.63 -3.19
CA PRO A 80 -2.32 29.97 -2.88
C PRO A 80 -2.36 28.51 -3.33
N SER A 81 -1.28 28.05 -3.93
CA SER A 81 -1.09 26.64 -4.25
C SER A 81 -0.81 25.85 -2.95
N LEU A 82 -1.08 24.54 -2.94
CA LEU A 82 -0.78 23.69 -1.78
C LEU A 82 0.71 23.69 -1.50
N SER A 83 1.55 23.60 -2.54
CA SER A 83 3.01 23.70 -2.41
C SER A 83 3.46 25.00 -1.72
N ARG A 84 2.74 26.11 -1.86
CA ARG A 84 3.01 27.35 -1.13
C ARG A 84 2.64 27.25 0.34
N ILE A 85 1.45 26.71 0.64
CA ILE A 85 0.95 26.54 2.01
C ILE A 85 1.91 25.67 2.84
N ILE A 86 2.27 24.50 2.33
CA ILE A 86 3.11 23.54 3.06
C ILE A 86 4.58 23.98 3.19
N ASN A 87 4.97 25.10 2.58
CA ASN A 87 6.31 25.68 2.68
C ASN A 87 6.40 26.84 3.70
N LEU A 88 5.29 27.23 4.33
CA LEU A 88 5.31 28.11 5.49
C LEU A 88 5.94 27.40 6.70
N PRO A 89 6.61 28.12 7.63
CA PRO A 89 7.44 27.49 8.66
C PRO A 89 6.68 26.49 9.55
N LEU A 90 5.48 26.85 10.00
CA LEU A 90 4.68 26.03 10.93
C LEU A 90 4.02 24.86 10.19
N GLU A 91 3.36 25.16 9.08
CA GLU A 91 2.66 24.21 8.21
C GLU A 91 3.61 23.16 7.67
N ARG A 92 4.83 23.55 7.31
CA ARG A 92 5.88 22.64 6.87
C ARG A 92 6.25 21.63 7.95
N THR A 93 6.42 22.06 9.19
CA THR A 93 6.73 21.14 10.29
C THR A 93 5.60 20.13 10.48
N ILE A 94 4.35 20.59 10.47
CA ILE A 94 3.17 19.70 10.58
C ILE A 94 3.15 18.70 9.42
N TRP A 95 3.30 19.19 8.19
CA TRP A 95 3.32 18.38 6.98
C TRP A 95 4.43 17.33 6.99
N GLN A 96 5.66 17.73 7.32
CA GLN A 96 6.81 16.83 7.36
C GLN A 96 6.67 15.73 8.41
N MET A 97 6.15 16.05 9.60
CA MET A 97 5.93 15.05 10.66
C MET A 97 4.91 14.01 10.23
N VAL A 98 3.83 14.45 9.58
CA VAL A 98 2.79 13.57 9.04
C VAL A 98 3.33 12.69 7.92
N ILE A 99 4.11 13.25 6.99
CA ILE A 99 4.73 12.51 5.89
C ILE A 99 5.73 11.47 6.42
N LEU A 100 6.55 11.84 7.40
CA LEU A 100 7.52 10.94 8.02
C LEU A 100 6.85 9.78 8.76
N TYR A 101 5.72 10.05 9.41
CA TYR A 101 4.89 9.01 10.02
C TYR A 101 4.25 8.07 8.98
N HIS A 102 3.75 8.63 7.89
CA HIS A 102 3.07 7.88 6.83
C HIS A 102 4.02 7.04 5.97
N ALA A 103 5.27 7.48 5.76
CA ALA A 103 6.21 6.85 4.86
C ALA A 103 6.55 5.37 5.19
N PRO A 104 6.86 4.98 6.44
CA PRO A 104 7.09 3.57 6.78
C PRO A 104 5.89 2.67 6.47
N MET A 105 4.68 3.18 6.71
CA MET A 105 3.45 2.42 6.43
C MET A 105 3.25 2.21 4.92
N ARG A 106 3.63 3.20 4.11
CA ARG A 106 3.65 3.08 2.64
C ARG A 106 4.63 2.00 2.17
N VAL A 107 5.81 1.91 2.78
CA VAL A 107 6.78 0.84 2.47
C VAL A 107 6.18 -0.54 2.75
N ILE A 108 5.51 -0.72 3.89
CA ILE A 108 4.81 -1.98 4.22
C ILE A 108 3.73 -2.28 3.17
N GLY A 109 2.95 -1.27 2.76
CA GLY A 109 1.94 -1.38 1.71
C GLY A 109 2.53 -1.83 0.36
N LEU A 110 3.65 -1.25 -0.06
CA LEU A 110 4.36 -1.61 -1.29
C LEU A 110 4.92 -3.04 -1.23
N ALA A 111 5.58 -3.41 -0.13
CA ALA A 111 6.12 -4.75 0.06
C ALA A 111 5.02 -5.82 0.07
N THR A 112 3.90 -5.54 0.76
CA THR A 112 2.73 -6.41 0.77
C THR A 112 2.13 -6.51 -0.63
N GLY A 113 2.01 -5.41 -1.37
CA GLY A 113 1.53 -5.40 -2.75
C GLY A 113 2.42 -6.24 -3.69
N PHE A 114 3.74 -6.11 -3.57
CA PHE A 114 4.70 -6.82 -4.40
C PHE A 114 4.64 -8.34 -4.19
N THR A 115 4.72 -8.78 -2.93
CA THR A 115 4.63 -10.21 -2.56
C THR A 115 3.29 -10.81 -2.95
N ARG A 116 2.22 -10.03 -2.81
CA ARG A 116 0.86 -10.41 -3.21
C ARG A 116 0.75 -10.64 -4.71
N PHE A 117 1.26 -9.73 -5.53
CA PHE A 117 1.21 -9.88 -6.99
C PHE A 117 2.02 -11.08 -7.48
N ALA A 118 3.13 -11.41 -6.81
CA ALA A 118 3.91 -12.62 -7.10
C ALA A 118 3.10 -13.90 -6.84
N ARG A 119 2.42 -14.00 -5.70
CA ARG A 119 1.71 -15.22 -5.28
C ARG A 119 0.41 -15.48 -6.04
N LEU A 120 -0.26 -14.42 -6.50
CA LEU A 120 -1.67 -14.47 -6.93
C LEU A 120 -1.85 -14.06 -8.39
N ARG A 121 -0.89 -14.41 -9.23
CA ARG A 121 -0.96 -14.25 -10.68
C ARG A 121 -2.07 -15.13 -11.25
N SER A 122 -2.93 -14.56 -12.11
CA SER A 122 -3.96 -15.31 -12.82
C SER A 122 -3.37 -16.08 -14.00
N ASN A 123 -3.93 -17.26 -14.28
CA ASN A 123 -3.62 -18.05 -15.48
C ASN A 123 -4.09 -17.37 -16.79
N LEU A 124 -4.91 -16.31 -16.69
CA LEU A 124 -5.35 -15.51 -17.85
C LEU A 124 -4.24 -14.61 -18.41
N CYS A 125 -3.13 -14.45 -17.68
CA CYS A 125 -2.00 -13.64 -18.13
C CYS A 125 -1.18 -14.40 -19.18
N SER A 126 -1.35 -14.05 -20.46
CA SER A 126 -0.60 -14.63 -21.57
C SER A 126 0.88 -14.21 -21.56
N ASN A 127 1.16 -12.94 -21.24
CA ASN A 127 2.53 -12.40 -21.23
C ASN A 127 3.10 -12.33 -19.81
N THR A 128 3.82 -13.39 -19.43
CA THR A 128 4.39 -13.52 -18.08
C THR A 128 5.54 -12.55 -17.81
N GLU A 129 6.35 -12.23 -18.81
CA GLU A 129 7.46 -11.29 -18.70
C GLU A 129 6.97 -9.87 -18.44
N LEU A 130 5.93 -9.43 -19.17
CA LEU A 130 5.35 -8.11 -18.99
C LEU A 130 4.68 -7.95 -17.61
N PHE A 131 4.09 -9.01 -17.07
CA PHE A 131 3.55 -9.01 -15.71
C PHE A 131 4.65 -8.88 -14.66
N GLU A 132 5.73 -9.65 -14.78
CA GLU A 132 6.88 -9.55 -13.88
C GLU A 132 7.55 -8.18 -13.97
N LEU A 133 7.74 -7.65 -15.18
CA LEU A 133 8.23 -6.28 -15.40
C LEU A 133 7.31 -5.26 -14.72
N SER A 134 6.00 -5.38 -14.89
CA SER A 134 5.02 -4.49 -14.25
C SER A 134 5.06 -4.60 -12.72
N ARG A 135 5.33 -5.79 -12.18
CA ARG A 135 5.47 -6.02 -10.74
C ARG A 135 6.71 -5.32 -10.19
N TYR A 136 7.85 -5.41 -10.87
CA TYR A 136 9.06 -4.68 -10.49
C TYR A 136 8.90 -3.18 -10.70
N ALA A 137 8.23 -2.74 -11.77
CA ALA A 137 7.89 -1.34 -11.98
C ALA A 137 6.99 -0.80 -10.86
N TYR A 138 5.99 -1.56 -10.43
CA TYR A 138 5.14 -1.19 -9.28
C TYR A 138 5.96 -0.90 -8.02
N LEU A 139 6.92 -1.79 -7.69
CA LEU A 139 7.79 -1.61 -6.53
C LEU A 139 8.78 -0.46 -6.72
N GLY A 140 9.53 -0.46 -7.83
CA GLY A 140 10.57 0.53 -8.11
C GLY A 140 10.04 1.95 -8.23
N PHE A 141 9.01 2.17 -9.07
CA PHE A 141 8.37 3.48 -9.19
C PHE A 141 7.58 3.84 -7.93
N GLY A 142 7.07 2.88 -7.16
CA GLY A 142 6.42 3.15 -5.88
C GLY A 142 7.39 3.64 -4.79
N VAL A 143 8.58 3.05 -4.70
CA VAL A 143 9.64 3.52 -3.80
C VAL A 143 10.17 4.87 -4.25
N LEU A 144 10.35 5.07 -5.57
CA LEU A 144 10.78 6.34 -6.13
C LEU A 144 9.74 7.45 -5.90
N GLU A 145 8.45 7.16 -6.08
CA GLU A 145 7.33 8.08 -5.79
C GLU A 145 7.36 8.51 -4.33
N LEU A 146 7.50 7.55 -3.40
CA LEU A 146 7.61 7.83 -1.98
C LEU A 146 8.85 8.68 -1.65
N GLY A 147 9.99 8.37 -2.25
CA GLY A 147 11.22 9.16 -2.09
C GLY A 147 11.07 10.58 -2.60
N LEU A 148 10.41 10.78 -3.75
CA LEU A 148 10.12 12.10 -4.31
C LEU A 148 9.10 12.88 -3.46
N MET A 149 8.10 12.21 -2.87
CA MET A 149 7.17 12.80 -1.92
C MET A 149 7.87 13.32 -0.66
N ILE A 150 8.85 12.57 -0.16
CA ILE A 150 9.68 13.02 0.97
C ILE A 150 10.57 14.19 0.53
N ALA A 151 11.22 14.08 -0.63
CA ALA A 151 12.12 15.10 -1.16
C ALA A 151 11.42 16.44 -1.40
N ILE A 152 10.22 16.44 -1.99
CA ILE A 152 9.44 17.67 -2.19
C ILE A 152 8.94 18.29 -0.88
N SER A 153 8.72 17.46 0.15
CA SER A 153 8.35 17.94 1.48
C SER A 153 9.53 18.55 2.24
N ILE A 154 10.76 18.12 1.93
CA ILE A 154 11.99 18.65 2.54
C ILE A 154 12.53 19.84 1.76
N ILE A 155 12.56 19.78 0.43
CA ILE A 155 13.11 20.85 -0.41
C ILE A 155 11.96 21.73 -0.86
N GLY A 156 11.76 22.83 -0.14
CA GLY A 156 10.72 23.79 -0.39
C GLY A 156 11.12 24.86 -1.40
N GLU A 157 10.17 25.74 -1.69
CA GLU A 157 10.40 26.94 -2.51
C GLU A 157 11.45 27.88 -1.90
N ARG A 158 11.62 27.87 -0.56
CA ARG A 158 12.54 28.75 0.18
C ARG A 158 13.99 28.35 -0.01
N GLU A 159 14.26 27.06 -0.09
CA GLU A 159 15.60 26.53 -0.32
C GLU A 159 15.97 26.63 -1.80
N ASN A 160 15.13 26.11 -2.69
CA ASN A 160 15.36 26.16 -4.12
C ASN A 160 14.07 25.96 -4.92
N ILE A 161 13.47 27.07 -5.32
CA ILE A 161 12.28 27.11 -6.19
C ILE A 161 12.39 26.25 -7.45
N LYS A 162 13.52 26.29 -8.17
CA LYS A 162 13.68 25.55 -9.43
C LYS A 162 13.68 24.06 -9.18
N LEU A 163 14.41 23.63 -8.14
CA LEU A 163 14.50 22.22 -7.77
C LEU A 163 13.16 21.70 -7.25
N HIS A 164 12.45 22.47 -6.42
CA HIS A 164 11.11 22.11 -5.93
C HIS A 164 10.12 21.84 -7.08
N VAL A 165 10.10 22.73 -8.09
CA VAL A 165 9.26 22.55 -9.28
C VAL A 165 9.64 21.30 -10.07
N VAL A 166 10.94 21.01 -10.24
CA VAL A 166 11.41 19.78 -10.90
C VAL A 166 10.98 18.53 -10.13
N LEU A 167 11.12 18.53 -8.80
CA LEU A 167 10.68 17.43 -7.93
C LEU A 167 9.17 17.20 -8.02
N PHE A 168 8.38 18.28 -8.05
CA PHE A 168 6.93 18.22 -8.23
C PHE A 168 6.53 17.49 -9.51
N TYR A 169 7.11 17.87 -10.65
CA TYR A 169 6.81 17.20 -11.92
C TYR A 169 7.33 15.76 -11.96
N ALA A 170 8.54 15.52 -11.43
CA ALA A 170 9.10 14.18 -11.36
C ALA A 170 8.22 13.25 -10.51
N PHE A 171 7.74 13.71 -9.36
CA PHE A 171 6.78 13.00 -8.52
C PHE A 171 5.52 12.63 -9.30
N GLY A 172 4.93 13.58 -10.03
CA GLY A 172 3.75 13.33 -10.86
C GLY A 172 3.96 12.27 -11.94
N LEU A 173 5.06 12.35 -12.69
CA LEU A 173 5.41 11.41 -13.76
C LEU A 173 5.68 9.99 -13.22
N VAL A 174 6.49 9.88 -12.16
CA VAL A 174 6.80 8.61 -11.50
C VAL A 174 5.52 7.99 -10.91
N GLY A 175 4.67 8.80 -10.30
CA GLY A 175 3.37 8.38 -9.79
C GLY A 175 2.46 7.79 -10.88
N MET A 176 2.42 8.38 -12.08
CA MET A 176 1.64 7.82 -13.20
C MET A 176 2.12 6.44 -13.61
N VAL A 177 3.44 6.21 -13.70
CA VAL A 177 4.00 4.90 -14.03
C VAL A 177 3.68 3.88 -12.93
N HIS A 178 3.79 4.28 -11.66
CA HIS A 178 3.40 3.45 -10.52
C HIS A 178 1.91 3.07 -10.55
N PHE A 179 1.01 4.02 -10.84
CA PHE A 179 -0.43 3.78 -10.91
C PHE A 179 -0.78 2.83 -12.06
N PHE A 180 -0.18 3.05 -13.23
CA PHE A 180 -0.33 2.16 -14.38
C PHE A 180 0.12 0.73 -14.06
N ALA A 181 1.32 0.58 -13.49
CA ALA A 181 1.86 -0.72 -13.08
C ALA A 181 0.94 -1.41 -12.04
N ASN A 182 0.39 -0.65 -11.08
CA ASN A 182 -0.57 -1.18 -10.10
C ASN A 182 -1.86 -1.67 -10.77
N ILE A 183 -2.45 -0.89 -11.68
CA ILE A 183 -3.66 -1.25 -12.41
C ILE A 183 -3.42 -2.50 -13.26
N TYR A 184 -2.31 -2.55 -13.98
CA TYR A 184 -1.94 -3.69 -14.80
C TYR A 184 -1.80 -4.96 -13.96
N CYS A 185 -1.03 -4.91 -12.87
CA CYS A 185 -0.87 -6.03 -11.95
C CYS A 185 -2.21 -6.46 -11.32
N HIS A 186 -3.08 -5.49 -10.96
CA HIS A 186 -4.40 -5.77 -10.40
C HIS A 186 -5.31 -6.50 -11.39
N ARG A 187 -5.32 -6.07 -12.67
CA ARG A 187 -6.15 -6.66 -13.74
C ARG A 187 -5.87 -8.15 -13.96
N TYR A 188 -4.60 -8.54 -13.88
CA TYR A 188 -4.12 -9.91 -14.08
C TYR A 188 -3.89 -10.68 -12.78
N SER A 189 -4.29 -10.12 -11.64
CA SER A 189 -4.33 -10.84 -10.38
C SER A 189 -5.65 -11.59 -10.20
N ILE A 190 -5.62 -12.69 -9.43
CA ILE A 190 -6.81 -13.43 -9.00
C ILE A 190 -7.76 -12.53 -8.18
N TYR A 191 -7.30 -11.37 -7.70
CA TYR A 191 -8.15 -10.41 -7.00
C TYR A 191 -9.10 -9.61 -7.87
N PHE A 192 -9.01 -9.71 -9.20
CA PHE A 192 -10.02 -9.20 -10.12
C PHE A 192 -11.34 -10.00 -10.06
N LEU A 193 -11.36 -11.19 -9.43
CA LEU A 193 -12.57 -12.01 -9.37
C LEU A 193 -13.72 -11.32 -8.63
N LYS A 194 -14.93 -11.55 -9.14
CA LYS A 194 -16.20 -11.07 -8.57
C LYS A 194 -16.40 -11.69 -7.17
N PRO A 195 -17.08 -10.97 -6.24
CA PRO A 195 -17.76 -9.68 -6.44
C PRO A 195 -16.92 -8.44 -6.10
N TYR A 196 -15.83 -8.56 -5.33
CA TYR A 196 -15.16 -7.39 -4.72
C TYR A 196 -14.01 -6.81 -5.55
N GLY A 197 -13.44 -7.56 -6.51
CA GLY A 197 -12.29 -7.13 -7.29
C GLY A 197 -12.55 -6.03 -8.32
N VAL A 198 -13.76 -6.06 -8.90
CA VAL A 198 -14.13 -5.23 -10.06
C VAL A 198 -14.33 -3.77 -9.68
N MET A 199 -14.93 -3.50 -8.51
CA MET A 199 -15.14 -2.13 -8.03
C MET A 199 -13.80 -1.42 -7.78
N ALA A 200 -12.87 -2.08 -7.06
CA ALA A 200 -11.54 -1.54 -6.79
C ALA A 200 -10.78 -1.25 -8.10
N TYR A 201 -10.88 -2.15 -9.08
CA TYR A 201 -10.28 -1.95 -10.40
C TYR A 201 -10.86 -0.73 -11.13
N ARG A 202 -12.20 -0.61 -11.18
CA ARG A 202 -12.87 0.53 -11.84
C ARG A 202 -12.50 1.86 -11.20
N LEU A 203 -12.45 1.93 -9.87
CA LEU A 203 -12.05 3.14 -9.16
C LEU A 203 -10.57 3.48 -9.41
N LYS A 204 -9.67 2.49 -9.47
CA LYS A 204 -8.26 2.72 -9.81
C LYS A 204 -8.11 3.31 -11.20
N VAL A 205 -8.80 2.72 -12.19
CA VAL A 205 -8.81 3.24 -13.57
C VAL A 205 -9.38 4.66 -13.61
N LEU A 206 -10.49 4.93 -12.91
CA LEU A 206 -11.10 6.26 -12.84
C LEU A 206 -10.12 7.30 -12.27
N PHE A 207 -9.53 7.05 -11.10
CA PHE A 207 -8.57 7.99 -10.50
C PHE A 207 -7.31 8.15 -11.34
N PHE A 208 -6.81 7.09 -11.96
CA PHE A 208 -5.68 7.18 -12.88
C PHE A 208 -5.99 8.04 -14.10
N CYS A 209 -7.15 7.85 -14.74
CA CYS A 209 -7.59 8.68 -15.86
C CYS A 209 -7.72 10.15 -15.45
N MET A 210 -8.35 10.44 -14.30
CA MET A 210 -8.45 11.81 -13.80
C MET A 210 -7.07 12.42 -13.51
N TYR A 211 -6.14 11.64 -12.94
CA TYR A 211 -4.77 12.09 -12.68
C TYR A 211 -4.02 12.41 -13.98
N VAL A 212 -4.07 11.52 -14.97
CA VAL A 212 -3.45 11.72 -16.29
C VAL A 212 -4.04 12.92 -17.01
N LEU A 213 -5.36 13.15 -16.92
CA LEU A 213 -6.02 14.33 -17.52
C LEU A 213 -5.66 15.64 -16.80
N SER A 214 -5.41 15.60 -15.49
CA SER A 214 -4.99 16.78 -14.72
C SER A 214 -3.56 17.22 -15.04
N ALA A 215 -2.66 16.28 -15.39
CA ALA A 215 -1.25 16.57 -15.67
C ALA A 215 -1.02 17.62 -16.78
N PRO A 216 -1.61 17.53 -17.99
CA PRO A 216 -1.43 18.55 -19.03
C PRO A 216 -2.05 19.90 -18.62
N VAL A 217 -3.17 19.92 -17.90
CA VAL A 217 -3.79 21.16 -17.40
C VAL A 217 -2.85 21.86 -16.42
N LEU A 218 -2.23 21.10 -15.51
CA LEU A 218 -1.26 21.61 -14.55
C LEU A 218 -0.02 22.17 -15.26
N CYS A 219 0.58 21.40 -16.18
CA CYS A 219 1.75 21.86 -16.93
C CYS A 219 1.45 23.09 -17.79
N ALA A 220 0.33 23.10 -18.51
CA ALA A 220 -0.05 24.20 -19.38
C ALA A 220 -0.35 25.48 -18.60
N SER A 221 -1.10 25.38 -17.50
CA SER A 221 -1.43 26.52 -16.64
C SER A 221 -0.17 27.14 -16.01
N PHE A 222 0.76 26.32 -15.52
CA PHE A 222 2.05 26.80 -15.02
C PHE A 222 2.90 27.45 -16.11
N PHE A 223 2.95 26.86 -17.31
CA PHE A 223 3.69 27.41 -18.45
C PHE A 223 3.12 28.76 -18.91
N LEU A 224 1.79 28.87 -19.04
CA LEU A 224 1.11 30.11 -19.42
C LEU A 224 1.34 31.21 -18.39
N TYR A 225 1.30 30.86 -17.11
CA TYR A 225 1.63 31.82 -16.06
C TYR A 225 3.09 32.28 -16.18
N TRP A 226 4.04 31.37 -16.35
CA TRP A 226 5.48 31.71 -16.36
C TRP A 226 5.94 32.45 -17.64
N LYS A 227 5.39 32.10 -18.80
CA LYS A 227 5.84 32.63 -20.10
C LYS A 227 4.97 33.74 -20.65
N ALA A 228 3.65 33.65 -20.45
CA ALA A 228 2.69 34.62 -20.98
C ALA A 228 2.14 35.57 -19.93
N CYS A 229 2.56 35.44 -18.66
CA CYS A 229 2.10 36.27 -17.53
C CYS A 229 0.58 36.37 -17.39
N ILE A 230 -0.14 35.29 -17.70
CA ILE A 230 -1.58 35.19 -17.48
C ILE A 230 -1.82 34.86 -16.00
N THR A 231 -2.18 35.85 -15.20
CA THR A 231 -2.35 35.71 -13.73
C THR A 231 -3.38 34.64 -13.35
N VAL A 232 -4.50 34.56 -14.08
CA VAL A 232 -5.56 33.55 -13.87
C VAL A 232 -5.04 32.11 -14.06
N ALA A 233 -4.00 31.91 -14.88
CA ALA A 233 -3.42 30.59 -15.08
C ALA A 233 -2.80 30.03 -13.80
N TYR A 234 -2.34 30.89 -12.87
CA TYR A 234 -1.86 30.42 -11.57
C TYR A 234 -2.98 29.84 -10.71
N ASP A 235 -4.16 30.47 -10.70
CA ASP A 235 -5.30 29.99 -9.92
C ASP A 235 -5.77 28.63 -10.46
N ILE A 236 -5.75 28.43 -11.79
CA ILE A 236 -6.03 27.14 -12.44
C ILE A 236 -4.99 26.09 -12.02
N PHE A 237 -3.70 26.45 -12.01
CA PHE A 237 -2.64 25.58 -11.53
C PHE A 237 -2.89 25.14 -10.08
N ALA A 238 -3.20 26.08 -9.17
CA ALA A 238 -3.46 25.80 -7.77
C ALA A 238 -4.66 24.87 -7.59
N ILE A 239 -5.79 25.13 -8.26
CA ILE A 239 -6.98 24.24 -8.22
C ILE A 239 -6.62 22.83 -8.71
N THR A 240 -5.86 22.75 -9.81
CA THR A 240 -5.46 21.46 -10.39
C THR A 240 -4.51 20.70 -9.46
N GLU A 241 -3.63 21.40 -8.75
CA GLU A 241 -2.76 20.82 -7.72
C GLU A 241 -3.58 20.23 -6.57
N TYR A 242 -4.55 20.98 -6.01
CA TYR A 242 -5.43 20.47 -4.95
C TYR A 242 -6.18 19.21 -5.42
N ALA A 243 -6.77 19.25 -6.62
CA ALA A 243 -7.46 18.11 -7.20
C ALA A 243 -6.51 16.92 -7.40
N GLY A 244 -5.31 17.15 -7.93
CA GLY A 244 -4.28 16.14 -8.14
C GLY A 244 -3.87 15.44 -6.84
N VAL A 245 -3.70 16.19 -5.75
CA VAL A 245 -3.38 15.64 -4.42
C VAL A 245 -4.52 14.78 -3.88
N VAL A 246 -5.76 15.24 -3.98
CA VAL A 246 -6.94 14.46 -3.58
C VAL A 246 -7.05 13.16 -4.38
N ILE A 247 -6.83 13.23 -5.70
CA ILE A 247 -6.85 12.05 -6.59
C ILE A 247 -5.72 11.08 -6.21
N ASN A 248 -4.51 11.58 -5.95
CA ASN A 248 -3.35 10.77 -5.56
C ASN A 248 -3.63 10.02 -4.24
N ILE A 249 -4.06 10.75 -3.21
CA ILE A 249 -4.45 10.17 -1.91
C ILE A 249 -5.56 9.13 -2.11
N SER A 250 -6.59 9.46 -2.88
CA SER A 250 -7.72 8.57 -3.15
C SER A 250 -7.29 7.29 -3.87
N PHE A 251 -6.40 7.37 -4.86
CA PHE A 251 -5.87 6.21 -5.56
C PHE A 251 -5.15 5.27 -4.58
N HIS A 252 -4.31 5.83 -3.70
CA HIS A 252 -3.62 5.04 -2.69
C HIS A 252 -4.54 4.47 -1.62
N CYS A 253 -5.64 5.16 -1.32
CA CYS A 253 -6.66 4.65 -0.41
C CYS A 253 -7.33 3.37 -0.94
N LEU A 254 -7.36 3.17 -2.27
CA LEU A 254 -7.96 1.97 -2.85
C LEU A 254 -7.25 0.67 -2.50
N VAL A 255 -6.02 0.73 -1.95
CA VAL A 255 -5.36 -0.44 -1.37
C VAL A 255 -6.23 -1.12 -0.31
N PHE A 256 -7.05 -0.35 0.41
CA PHE A 256 -8.00 -0.87 1.40
C PHE A 256 -8.93 -1.93 0.81
N PHE A 257 -9.50 -1.67 -0.37
CA PHE A 257 -10.39 -2.62 -1.04
C PHE A 257 -9.67 -3.88 -1.50
N ASP A 258 -8.36 -3.81 -1.71
CA ASP A 258 -7.58 -4.99 -2.04
C ASP A 258 -7.28 -5.87 -0.81
N ILE A 259 -7.11 -5.28 0.38
CA ILE A 259 -6.65 -5.99 1.58
C ILE A 259 -7.79 -6.38 2.53
N ARG A 260 -8.87 -5.60 2.62
CA ARG A 260 -9.85 -5.65 3.74
C ARG A 260 -10.41 -7.03 4.08
N HIS A 261 -10.55 -7.90 3.09
CA HIS A 261 -11.15 -9.24 3.23
C HIS A 261 -10.21 -10.36 2.79
N LYS A 262 -8.94 -10.04 2.51
CA LYS A 262 -8.06 -10.90 1.71
C LYS A 262 -6.67 -11.07 2.31
N VAL A 263 -6.27 -10.16 3.18
CA VAL A 263 -4.96 -10.18 3.86
C VAL A 263 -5.18 -10.12 5.37
N ILE A 264 -4.43 -10.94 6.10
CA ILE A 264 -4.37 -10.93 7.55
C ILE A 264 -2.98 -10.47 7.95
N PHE A 265 -2.91 -9.44 8.78
CA PHE A 265 -1.67 -8.99 9.39
C PHE A 265 -1.56 -9.61 10.78
N SER A 266 -0.57 -10.48 10.98
CA SER A 266 -0.36 -11.18 12.25
C SER A 266 1.10 -11.18 12.65
N VAL A 267 1.40 -10.92 13.91
CA VAL A 267 2.72 -11.13 14.51
C VAL A 267 2.77 -12.53 15.08
N ARG A 268 3.78 -13.31 14.69
CA ARG A 268 3.93 -14.71 15.08
C ARG A 268 5.27 -14.92 15.77
N HIS A 269 5.24 -15.62 16.91
CA HIS A 269 6.41 -16.09 17.61
C HIS A 269 6.68 -17.55 17.22
N TYR A 270 7.94 -17.86 16.94
CA TYR A 270 8.37 -19.20 16.51
C TYR A 270 9.27 -19.80 17.59
N GLU A 271 8.85 -20.92 18.18
CA GLU A 271 9.65 -21.68 19.12
C GLU A 271 10.09 -23.02 18.50
N PRO A 272 11.37 -23.41 18.64
CA PRO A 272 11.81 -24.74 18.24
C PRO A 272 11.11 -25.81 19.09
N LEU A 273 10.71 -26.92 18.46
CA LEU A 273 10.19 -28.07 19.19
C LEU A 273 11.29 -28.71 20.05
N PRO A 274 10.98 -29.14 21.29
CA PRO A 274 11.92 -29.97 22.05
C PRO A 274 12.19 -31.28 21.28
N PRO A 275 13.42 -31.84 21.35
CA PRO A 275 13.75 -33.08 20.67
C PRO A 275 12.80 -34.20 21.12
N LYS A 276 12.23 -34.92 20.15
CA LYS A 276 11.35 -36.06 20.41
C LYS A 276 12.12 -37.09 21.25
N PRO A 277 11.62 -37.53 22.41
CA PRO A 277 12.28 -38.60 23.14
C PRO A 277 12.37 -39.83 22.24
N ILE A 278 13.58 -40.35 22.08
CA ILE A 278 13.84 -41.60 21.34
C ILE A 278 13.07 -42.68 22.09
N ALA A 279 12.05 -43.25 21.46
CA ALA A 279 11.40 -44.43 21.99
C ALA A 279 12.47 -45.54 22.02
N VAL A 280 12.96 -45.86 23.21
CA VAL A 280 13.80 -47.03 23.42
C VAL A 280 12.91 -48.23 23.13
N THR A 281 13.02 -48.79 21.93
CA THR A 281 12.41 -50.06 21.57
C THR A 281 13.02 -51.11 22.50
N THR A 282 12.32 -51.44 23.58
CA THR A 282 12.63 -52.63 24.37
C THR A 282 12.54 -53.83 23.44
N VAL A 283 13.70 -54.36 23.06
CA VAL A 283 13.84 -55.61 22.34
C VAL A 283 13.25 -56.70 23.23
N ILE A 284 12.07 -57.20 22.88
CA ILE A 284 11.49 -58.39 23.51
C ILE A 284 12.32 -59.58 23.02
N PRO A 285 12.95 -60.38 23.90
CA PRO A 285 13.74 -61.52 23.47
C PRO A 285 12.82 -62.59 22.90
N VAL A 286 13.09 -62.97 21.65
CA VAL A 286 12.47 -64.10 20.96
C VAL A 286 12.79 -65.37 21.74
N ASN A 287 11.77 -66.01 22.31
CA ASN A 287 11.93 -67.33 22.89
C ASN A 287 10.80 -68.28 22.48
N ARG A 288 11.24 -69.39 21.88
CA ARG A 288 10.60 -70.69 21.65
C ARG A 288 9.40 -70.78 20.72
N VAL A 289 9.72 -71.23 19.52
CA VAL A 289 8.89 -72.10 18.66
C VAL A 289 8.49 -73.37 19.42
N PRO A 290 7.22 -73.80 19.32
CA PRO A 290 6.89 -75.22 19.30
C PRO A 290 6.44 -75.65 17.90
N SER A 291 6.90 -76.84 17.53
CA SER A 291 6.72 -77.54 16.27
C SER A 291 5.30 -78.06 16.01
N ILE A 292 4.87 -77.91 14.75
CA ILE A 292 4.15 -78.88 13.88
C ILE A 292 2.90 -79.58 14.45
N GLN A 293 1.74 -79.34 13.82
CA GLN A 293 0.92 -80.45 13.32
C GLN A 293 0.01 -80.03 12.15
N GLN A 294 0.20 -80.70 11.01
CA GLN A 294 -0.68 -80.72 9.86
C GLN A 294 -2.07 -81.30 10.25
N ARG A 295 -3.15 -80.74 9.71
CA ARG A 295 -4.33 -81.53 9.34
C ARG A 295 -5.11 -80.88 8.20
N SER A 296 -5.15 -81.61 7.09
CA SER A 296 -5.98 -81.43 5.91
C SER A 296 -7.43 -81.88 6.15
N ARG A 297 -8.39 -81.20 5.49
CA ARG A 297 -9.70 -81.64 4.97
C ARG A 297 -10.61 -82.53 5.84
N ALA A 298 -11.84 -82.07 6.09
CA ALA A 298 -13.10 -82.78 5.76
C ALA A 298 -14.36 -81.92 6.02
N GLN A 299 -15.21 -81.82 4.98
CA GLN A 299 -16.68 -81.89 4.94
C GLN A 299 -17.56 -81.00 5.85
N ALA A 300 -18.34 -80.11 5.21
CA ALA A 300 -19.79 -80.23 5.04
C ALA A 300 -20.26 -79.33 3.87
#